data_AF-A0A2V9AU02-F1
#
_entry.id   AF-A0A2V9AU02-F1
#
_cell.length_a   1.000
_cell.length_b   1.000
_cell.length_c   1.000
_cell.angle_alpha   90.00
_cell.angle_beta   90.00
_cell.angle_gamma   90.00
#
_symmetry.space_group_name_H-M   'P 1'
#
loop_
_entity.id
_entity.type
_entity.pdbx_description
1 polymer ?
#
loop_
_entity_poly.entity_id
_entity_poly.type
_entity_poly.pdbx_seq_one_letter_code
_entity_poly.pdbx_strand_id
1 'polypeptide(L)' 'MLRSVRDGQSYVVTSHGKAVARIVPVEKDGGVTRVAKAALLKRLRSEPVVTIGRWSRDELYEDKS' A
#
# COMPACT_ATOMS: atom_id res chain seq x y z
N MET A 1 14.13 3.06 -18.72
CA MET A 1 13.41 3.89 -17.74
C MET A 1 13.20 3.17 -16.41
N LEU A 2 12.47 2.04 -16.33
CA LEU A 2 12.27 1.36 -15.03
C LEU A 2 13.57 0.78 -14.43
N ARG A 3 14.54 0.40 -15.27
CA ARG A 3 15.86 -0.05 -14.80
C ARG A 3 16.65 1.06 -14.10
N SER A 4 16.67 2.27 -14.66
CA SER A 4 17.34 3.42 -14.05
C SER A 4 16.64 3.92 -12.79
N VAL A 5 15.33 3.72 -12.67
CA VAL A 5 14.60 3.92 -11.40
C VAL A 5 15.11 2.99 -10.31
N ARG A 6 15.36 1.73 -10.64
CA ARG A 6 15.92 0.77 -9.69
C ARG A 6 17.34 1.16 -9.25
N ASP A 7 18.06 1.89 -10.10
CA ASP A 7 19.42 2.38 -9.83
C ASP A 7 19.43 3.77 -9.15
N GLY A 8 18.28 4.24 -8.64
CA GLY A 8 18.19 5.43 -7.79
C GLY A 8 17.62 6.68 -8.46
N GLN A 9 17.26 6.63 -9.74
CA GLN A 9 16.71 7.79 -10.46
C GLN A 9 15.19 7.95 -10.25
N SER A 10 14.71 9.19 -10.15
CA SER A 10 13.26 9.49 -10.04
C SER A 10 12.76 10.19 -11.29
N TYR A 11 11.51 9.91 -11.70
CA TYR A 11 10.89 10.52 -12.88
C TYR A 11 9.49 11.03 -12.56
N VAL A 12 9.12 12.17 -13.14
CA VAL A 12 7.75 12.70 -13.11
C VAL A 12 7.03 12.27 -14.38
N VAL A 13 5.85 11.66 -14.23
CA VAL A 13 4.97 11.32 -15.34
C VAL A 13 4.06 12.51 -15.60
N THR A 14 4.07 13.02 -16.83
CA THR A 14 3.25 14.17 -17.25
C THR A 14 2.22 13.76 -18.30
N SER A 15 1.00 14.28 -18.20
CA SER A 15 -0.03 14.26 -19.24
C SER A 15 -0.31 15.69 -19.69
N HIS A 16 -0.18 15.99 -20.98
CA HIS A 16 -0.37 17.34 -21.53
C HIS A 16 0.42 18.42 -20.78
N GLY A 17 1.68 18.13 -20.42
CA GLY A 17 2.54 19.04 -19.66
C GLY A 17 2.24 19.15 -18.16
N LYS A 18 1.17 18.51 -17.67
CA LYS A 18 0.82 18.50 -16.24
C LYS A 18 1.31 17.22 -15.55
N ALA A 19 1.98 17.37 -14.42
CA ALA A 19 2.40 16.24 -13.59
C ALA A 19 1.19 15.46 -13.06
N VAL A 20 1.17 14.14 -13.29
CA VAL A 20 0.09 13.24 -12.85
C VAL A 20 0.57 12.15 -11.90
N ALA A 21 1.85 11.78 -11.94
CA ALA A 21 2.43 10.82 -11.01
C ALA A 21 3.96 11.00 -10.93
N ARG A 22 4.58 10.33 -9.95
CA ARG A 22 6.03 10.23 -9.82
C ARG A 22 6.43 8.78 -9.64
N ILE A 23 7.42 8.34 -10.41
CA ILE A 23 8.05 7.04 -10.27
C ILE A 23 9.36 7.27 -9.52
N VAL A 24 9.45 6.73 -8.31
CA VAL A 24 10.63 6.84 -7.45
C VAL A 24 11.23 5.44 -7.24
N PRO A 25 12.54 5.34 -6.97
CA PRO A 25 13.14 4.11 -6.48
C PRO A 25 12.41 3.66 -5.22
N VAL A 26 12.26 2.34 -5.04
CA VAL A 26 11.84 1.82 -3.74
C VAL A 26 13.00 2.06 -2.78
N GLU A 27 12.87 3.08 -1.93
CA GLU A 27 13.82 3.29 -0.85
C GLU A 27 13.85 2.04 0.03
N LYS A 28 15.06 1.52 0.29
CA LYS A 28 15.26 0.49 1.32
C LYS A 28 15.03 1.05 2.72
N ASP A 29 14.83 2.36 2.85
CA ASP A 29 14.67 3.03 4.11
C ASP A 29 13.30 2.75 4.71
N GLY A 30 13.28 1.80 5.64
CA GLY A 30 12.12 1.38 6.40
C GLY A 30 11.54 2.47 7.31
N GLY A 31 11.97 3.73 7.22
CA GLY A 31 11.44 4.85 8.00
C GLY A 31 9.97 5.12 7.71
N VAL A 32 9.60 5.28 6.43
CA VAL A 32 8.19 5.45 6.01
C VAL A 32 7.39 4.19 6.33
N THR A 33 7.95 3.00 6.06
CA THR A 33 7.32 1.72 6.40
C THR A 33 7.07 1.57 7.90
N ARG A 34 8.00 2.00 8.75
CA ARG A 34 7.90 1.91 10.21
C ARG A 34 6.85 2.87 10.75
N VAL A 35 6.80 4.10 10.23
CA VAL A 35 5.77 5.08 10.62
C VAL A 35 4.39 4.62 10.16
N ALA A 36 4.26 4.13 8.92
CA ALA A 36 3.00 3.59 8.41
C ALA A 36 2.53 2.37 9.22
N LYS A 37 3.45 1.45 9.57
CA LYS A 37 3.15 0.31 10.44
C LYS A 37 2.70 0.76 11.82
N ALA A 38 3.39 1.73 12.42
CA ALA A 38 3.02 2.26 13.74
C ALA A 38 1.63 2.92 13.71
N ALA A 39 1.33 3.70 12.67
CA ALA A 39 0.02 4.33 12.48
C ALA A 39 -1.11 3.28 12.32
N LEU A 40 -0.88 2.24 11.51
CA LEU A 40 -1.82 1.15 11.34
C LEU A 40 -2.08 0.43 12.67
N LEU A 41 -1.03 0.05 13.40
CA LEU A 41 -1.17 -0.63 14.67
C LEU A 41 -1.85 0.24 15.73
N LYS A 42 -1.58 1.56 15.74
CA LYS A 42 -2.28 2.51 16.62
C LYS A 42 -3.78 2.50 16.32
N ARG A 43 -4.17 2.56 15.04
CA ARG A 43 -5.58 2.49 14.64
C ARG A 43 -6.21 1.17 15.06
N LEU A 44 -5.60 0.03 14.74
CA LEU A 44 -6.15 -1.29 15.06
C LEU A 44 -6.35 -1.50 16.57
N ARG A 45 -5.52 -0.89 17.42
CA ARG A 45 -5.69 -0.93 18.88
C ARG A 45 -6.85 -0.06 19.39
N SER A 46 -7.22 0.98 18.65
CA SER A 46 -8.35 1.84 19.01
C SER A 46 -9.68 1.37 18.42
N GLU A 47 -9.65 0.47 17.44
CA GLU A 47 -10.88 -0.09 16.88
C GLU A 47 -11.56 -1.02 17.90
N PRO A 48 -12.90 -1.01 17.99
CA PRO A 48 -13.65 -1.97 18.80
C PRO A 48 -13.36 -3.42 18.39
N VAL A 49 -13.26 -4.31 19.38
CA VAL A 49 -13.14 -5.75 19.10
C VAL A 49 -14.45 -6.23 18.49
N VAL A 50 -14.38 -6.68 17.24
CA VAL A 50 -15.51 -7.32 16.56
C VAL A 50 -15.31 -8.84 16.66
N THR A 51 -16.20 -9.50 17.40
CA THR A 51 -16.30 -10.96 17.37
C THR A 51 -17.01 -11.35 16.08
N ILE A 52 -16.22 -11.56 15.04
CA ILE A 52 -16.68 -12.23 13.82
C ILE A 52 -17.06 -13.67 14.17
N GLY A 53 -18.25 -14.09 13.73
CA GLY A 53 -18.78 -15.44 13.96
C GLY A 53 -17.94 -16.52 13.28
N ARG A 54 -18.50 -17.72 13.12
CA ARG A 54 -17.82 -18.76 12.33
C ARG A 54 -17.78 -18.30 10.88
N TRP A 55 -16.62 -17.89 10.42
CA TRP A 55 -16.35 -17.68 9.00
C TRP A 55 -15.54 -18.87 8.53
N SER A 56 -16.17 -19.74 7.76
CA SER A 56 -15.45 -20.70 6.93
C SER A 56 -14.99 -20.01 5.65
N ARG A 57 -13.88 -20.49 5.08
CA ARG A 57 -13.34 -19.93 3.83
C ARG A 57 -14.38 -20.01 2.69
N ASP A 58 -15.25 -21.01 2.74
CA ASP A 58 -16.26 -21.28 1.72
C ASP A 58 -17.43 -20.27 1.79
N GLU A 59 -17.70 -19.65 2.94
CA GLU A 59 -18.73 -18.60 3.11
C GLU A 59 -18.27 -17.22 2.65
N LEU A 60 -16.95 -17.00 2.50
CA LEU A 60 -16.37 -15.71 2.11
C LEU A 60 -16.27 -15.51 0.59
N TYR A 61 -16.40 -16.59 -0.18
CA TYR A 61 -16.32 -16.58 -1.64
C TYR A 61 -17.54 -17.30 -2.23
N GLU A 62 -18.73 -16.72 -2.11
CA GLU A 62 -19.78 -17.03 -3.06
C GLU A 62 -19.42 -16.39 -4.40
N ASP A 63 -18.81 -17.21 -5.26
CA ASP A 63 -18.48 -16.88 -6.63
C ASP A 63 -19.79 -16.61 -7.38
N LYS A 64 -20.02 -15.35 -7.77
CA LYS A 64 -21.08 -15.03 -8.73
C LYS A 64 -20.66 -15.60 -10.08
N SER A 65 -21.12 -16.81 -10.33
CA SER A 65 -21.14 -17.46 -11.65
C SER A 65 -22.01 -16.66 -12.63
#